data_AF-A0A0G2GQ63-F1
#
_entry.id   AF-A0A0G2GQ63-F1
#
_cell.length_a   1.000
_cell.length_b   1.000
_cell.length_c   1.000
_cell.angle_alpha   90.00
_cell.angle_beta   90.00
_cell.angle_gamma   90.00
#
_symmetry.space_group_name_H-M   'P 1'
#
loop_
_entity.id
_entity.type
_entity.pdbx_description
1 polymer ?
#
loop_
_entity_poly.entity_id
_entity_poly.type
_entity_poly.pdbx_seq_one_letter_code
_entity_poly.pdbx_strand_id
1 'polypeptide(L)'
;MAEEYAASITSIVASGPILLGGWSLGGLLSLEISRVLQEETSTSVAGLVMLDSPCPFTWRYLRDQMTDYVHRIPMKKSSQMRDNIEKRFYACSGLVDAWEMPLWGRCSQASSPASTESSSSHHKDYSLCKTYEYHPLNAAPHVVSINEDGDEFPNSPLRAGIHNLSQCHCCPEVSEQRHNPPPTVLIRATEYLLDQDNKIKGSDIDIDLDRNRKLLGWEHYPYDFIKSVYDIGTNHFDVFNSSLTNGG
;
A
#
# COMPACT_ATOMS: atom_id res chain seq x y z
N MET A 1 -10.95 8.84 -12.34
CA MET A 1 -9.58 9.31 -12.06
C MET A 1 -8.52 8.30 -12.51
N ALA A 2 -8.47 7.08 -11.97
CA ALA A 2 -7.45 6.09 -12.38
C ALA A 2 -7.52 5.76 -13.88
N GLU A 3 -8.72 5.55 -14.43
CA GLU A 3 -8.95 5.34 -15.88
C GLU A 3 -8.43 6.50 -16.74
N GLU A 4 -8.66 7.74 -16.32
CA GLU A 4 -8.18 8.93 -17.05
C GLU A 4 -6.65 9.02 -17.04
N TYR A 5 -6.02 8.66 -15.92
CA TYR A 5 -4.57 8.57 -15.84
C TYR A 5 -4.01 7.39 -16.64
N ALA A 6 -4.66 6.23 -16.62
CA ALA A 6 -4.31 5.09 -17.46
C ALA A 6 -4.37 5.45 -18.95
N ALA A 7 -5.44 6.13 -19.40
CA ALA A 7 -5.58 6.64 -20.77
C ALA A 7 -4.49 7.67 -21.12
N SER A 8 -4.16 8.56 -20.19
CA SER A 8 -3.09 9.54 -20.39
C SER A 8 -1.73 8.86 -20.51
N ILE A 9 -1.43 7.87 -19.67
CA ILE A 9 -0.20 7.07 -19.72
C ILE A 9 -0.09 6.34 -21.06
N THR A 10 -1.16 5.64 -21.48
CA THR A 10 -1.15 4.83 -22.70
C THR A 10 -1.07 5.65 -23.99
N SER A 11 -1.49 6.92 -23.95
CA SER A 11 -1.29 7.87 -25.05
C SER A 11 0.19 8.21 -25.30
N ILE A 12 1.05 8.06 -24.29
CA ILE A 12 2.49 8.33 -24.36
C ILE A 12 3.28 7.03 -24.51
N VAL A 13 2.94 6.03 -23.69
CA VAL A 13 3.58 4.71 -23.69
C VAL A 13 2.54 3.67 -24.09
N ALA A 14 2.51 3.34 -25.38
CA ALA A 14 1.48 2.45 -25.92
C ALA A 14 1.70 0.97 -25.54
N SER A 15 2.94 0.56 -25.27
CA SER A 15 3.27 -0.81 -24.87
C SER A 15 4.60 -0.90 -24.12
N GLY A 16 4.75 -1.99 -23.38
CA GLY A 16 5.98 -2.31 -22.64
C GLY A 16 5.88 -2.02 -21.13
N PRO A 17 6.94 -2.36 -20.38
CA PRO A 17 6.96 -2.23 -18.93
C PRO A 17 7.12 -0.77 -18.49
N ILE A 18 6.31 -0.34 -17.52
CA ILE A 18 6.42 0.96 -16.84
C ILE A 18 6.56 0.77 -15.33
N LEU A 19 7.08 1.80 -14.67
CA LEU A 19 7.01 1.95 -13.22
C LEU A 19 5.99 3.03 -12.89
N LEU A 20 5.15 2.74 -11.89
CA LEU A 20 4.23 3.73 -11.32
C LEU A 20 4.63 4.01 -9.89
N GLY A 21 4.18 5.13 -9.35
CA GLY A 21 4.44 5.45 -7.97
C GLY A 21 3.91 6.81 -7.58
N GLY A 22 3.86 7.03 -6.28
CA GLY A 22 3.39 8.28 -5.74
C GLY A 22 3.51 8.31 -4.23
N TRP A 23 3.40 9.52 -3.71
CA TRP A 23 3.37 9.77 -2.29
C TRP A 23 1.94 9.77 -1.76
N SER A 24 1.72 9.20 -0.57
CA SER A 24 0.43 9.26 0.12
C SER A 24 -0.68 8.69 -0.78
N LEU A 25 -1.75 9.46 -1.04
CA LEU A 25 -2.79 9.15 -2.01
C LEU A 25 -2.27 8.71 -3.38
N GLY A 26 -1.16 9.30 -3.85
CA GLY A 26 -0.58 8.96 -5.15
C GLY A 26 -0.13 7.50 -5.25
N GLY A 27 0.28 6.88 -4.14
CA GLY A 27 0.60 5.45 -4.09
C GLY A 27 -0.65 4.59 -4.23
N LEU A 28 -1.75 4.93 -3.53
CA LEU A 28 -3.05 4.26 -3.66
C LEU A 28 -3.57 4.35 -5.09
N LEU A 29 -3.46 5.54 -5.68
CA LEU A 29 -3.87 5.76 -7.05
C LEU A 29 -3.01 5.01 -8.06
N SER A 30 -1.70 4.90 -7.81
CA SER A 30 -0.80 4.07 -8.64
C SER A 30 -1.18 2.60 -8.61
N LEU A 31 -1.63 2.09 -7.45
CA LEU A 31 -2.14 0.74 -7.32
C LEU A 31 -3.41 0.54 -8.17
N GLU A 32 -4.37 1.48 -8.12
CA GLU A 32 -5.58 1.41 -8.94
C GLU A 32 -5.29 1.53 -10.44
N ILE A 33 -4.43 2.47 -10.86
CA ILE A 33 -3.99 2.59 -12.26
C ILE A 33 -3.37 1.27 -12.73
N SER A 34 -2.59 0.60 -11.88
CA SER A 34 -1.99 -0.68 -12.24
C SER A 34 -3.02 -1.78 -12.49
N ARG A 35 -4.14 -1.79 -11.76
CA ARG A 35 -5.26 -2.71 -12.03
C ARG A 35 -5.87 -2.42 -13.40
N VAL A 36 -6.21 -1.14 -13.67
CA VAL A 36 -6.80 -0.72 -14.95
C VAL A 36 -5.91 -1.09 -16.13
N LEU A 37 -4.60 -0.79 -16.05
CA LEU A 37 -3.65 -1.08 -17.13
C LEU A 37 -3.48 -2.59 -17.38
N GLN A 38 -3.57 -3.43 -16.34
CA GLN A 38 -3.52 -4.89 -16.47
C GLN A 38 -4.75 -5.46 -17.20
N GLU A 39 -5.91 -4.85 -17.07
CA GLU A 39 -7.16 -5.30 -17.71
C GLU A 39 -7.29 -4.82 -19.16
N GLU A 40 -6.76 -3.64 -19.49
CA GLU A 40 -7.19 -2.91 -20.69
C GLU A 40 -6.11 -2.67 -21.76
N THR A 41 -4.84 -3.05 -21.53
CA THR A 41 -3.75 -2.54 -22.37
C THR A 41 -2.57 -3.49 -22.61
N SER A 42 -1.76 -3.18 -23.65
CA SER A 42 -0.44 -3.76 -23.88
C SER A 42 0.69 -3.17 -23.02
N THR A 43 0.35 -2.26 -22.11
CA THR A 43 1.29 -1.62 -21.19
C THR A 43 1.27 -2.38 -19.87
N SER A 44 2.41 -2.94 -19.48
CA SER A 44 2.52 -3.70 -18.23
C SER A 44 3.15 -2.84 -17.15
N VAL A 45 2.68 -2.99 -15.91
CA VAL A 45 3.31 -2.33 -14.76
C VAL A 45 4.32 -3.29 -14.15
N ALA A 46 5.61 -2.97 -14.29
CA ALA A 46 6.70 -3.81 -13.80
C ALA A 46 6.86 -3.73 -12.27
N GLY A 47 6.45 -2.62 -11.66
CA GLY A 47 6.49 -2.43 -10.21
C GLY A 47 5.94 -1.07 -9.78
N LEU A 48 5.71 -0.94 -8.47
CA LEU A 48 5.25 0.31 -7.84
C LEU A 48 6.30 0.86 -6.86
N VAL A 49 6.34 2.18 -6.73
CA VAL A 49 7.03 2.88 -5.64
C VAL A 49 6.01 3.68 -4.84
N MET A 50 5.74 3.25 -3.61
CA MET A 50 4.85 3.93 -2.69
C MET A 50 5.68 4.71 -1.68
N LEU A 51 5.56 6.04 -1.68
CA LEU A 51 6.19 6.88 -0.67
C LEU A 51 5.17 7.20 0.41
N ASP A 52 5.36 6.64 1.58
CA ASP A 52 4.55 6.84 2.77
C ASP A 52 3.04 6.80 2.51
N SER A 53 2.58 5.75 1.84
CA SER A 53 1.18 5.52 1.47
C SER A 53 0.54 4.51 2.42
N PRO A 54 -0.03 4.92 3.57
CA PRO A 54 -0.68 4.00 4.49
C PRO A 54 -1.91 3.33 3.88
N CYS A 55 -2.17 2.12 4.33
CA CYS A 55 -3.28 1.30 3.85
C CYS A 55 -4.61 1.84 4.38
N PRO A 56 -5.66 1.92 3.54
CA PRO A 56 -6.93 2.50 3.93
C PRO A 56 -7.82 1.69 4.88
N PHE A 57 -7.45 0.48 5.29
CA PHE A 57 -8.40 -0.36 6.03
C PHE A 57 -8.79 0.24 7.38
N THR A 58 -7.78 0.56 8.20
CA THR A 58 -7.99 0.97 9.59
C THR A 58 -8.62 2.36 9.66
N TRP A 59 -8.20 3.29 8.78
CA TRP A 59 -8.79 4.63 8.73
C TRP A 59 -10.28 4.61 8.37
N ARG A 60 -10.75 3.58 7.64
CA ARG A 60 -12.11 3.58 7.06
C ARG A 60 -13.11 3.11 8.10
N TYR A 61 -12.64 2.26 9.00
CA TYR A 61 -13.40 1.78 10.15
C TYR A 61 -13.44 2.81 11.29
N LEU A 62 -12.37 3.58 11.48
CA LEU A 62 -12.24 4.50 12.62
C LEU A 62 -12.53 5.97 12.29
N ARG A 63 -12.89 6.31 11.05
CA ARG A 63 -13.06 7.69 10.59
C ARG A 63 -14.00 8.53 11.46
N ASP A 64 -15.14 7.97 11.89
CA ASP A 64 -16.09 8.69 12.74
C ASP A 64 -15.55 9.00 14.15
N GLN A 65 -14.43 8.38 14.54
CA GLN A 65 -13.78 8.54 15.84
C GLN A 65 -12.47 9.34 15.75
N MET A 66 -12.05 9.73 14.54
CA MET A 66 -10.77 10.39 14.30
C MET A 66 -10.93 11.88 14.08
N THR A 67 -9.89 12.64 14.46
CA THR A 67 -9.83 14.07 14.12
C THR A 67 -9.19 14.24 12.76
N ASP A 68 -9.86 14.97 11.85
CA ASP A 68 -9.22 15.42 10.62
C ASP A 68 -7.98 16.24 10.98
N TYR A 69 -6.80 15.72 10.65
CA TYR A 69 -5.59 16.51 10.79
C TYR A 69 -5.54 17.53 9.66
N VAL A 70 -5.94 18.76 9.99
CA VAL A 70 -5.66 19.91 9.14
C VAL A 70 -4.16 20.16 9.18
N HIS A 71 -3.44 19.66 8.17
CA HIS A 71 -2.05 20.01 7.95
C HIS A 71 -1.92 21.53 8.00
N ARG A 72 -1.16 22.06 8.96
CA ARG A 72 -0.94 23.50 9.09
C ARG A 72 -0.03 23.96 7.96
N ILE A 73 -0.65 24.25 6.82
CA ILE A 73 -0.01 24.90 5.69
C ILE A 73 0.70 26.14 6.23
N PRO A 74 2.01 26.30 6.00
CA PRO A 74 2.78 27.40 6.56
C PRO A 74 2.05 28.72 6.36
N MET A 75 1.83 29.45 7.47
CA MET A 75 1.06 30.70 7.55
C MET A 75 1.46 31.78 6.53
N LYS A 76 2.62 31.62 5.88
CA LYS A 76 3.13 32.48 4.79
C LYS A 76 2.38 32.31 3.46
N LYS A 77 1.48 31.34 3.31
CA LYS A 77 0.64 31.17 2.10
C LYS A 77 -0.67 31.95 2.24
N SER A 78 -1.19 32.48 1.12
CA SER A 78 -2.43 33.25 1.11
C SER A 78 -3.62 32.43 1.63
N SER A 79 -4.62 33.08 2.22
CA SER A 79 -5.81 32.37 2.75
C SER A 79 -6.48 31.51 1.70
N GLN A 80 -6.65 32.05 0.48
CA GLN A 80 -7.26 31.32 -0.64
C GLN A 80 -6.48 30.05 -1.02
N MET A 81 -5.15 30.08 -0.96
CA MET A 81 -4.33 28.89 -1.24
C MET A 81 -4.52 27.83 -0.15
N ARG A 82 -4.63 28.25 1.11
CA ARG A 82 -4.89 27.35 2.23
C ARG A 82 -6.24 26.66 2.08
N ASP A 83 -7.29 27.44 1.84
CA ASP A 83 -8.66 26.93 1.65
C ASP A 83 -8.72 25.95 0.46
N ASN A 84 -7.99 26.24 -0.62
CA ASN A 84 -7.94 25.36 -1.78
C ASN A 84 -7.23 24.04 -1.48
N ILE A 85 -6.11 24.07 -0.74
CA ILE A 85 -5.39 22.85 -0.35
C ILE A 85 -6.26 22.00 0.57
N GLU A 86 -6.87 22.62 1.59
CA GLU A 86 -7.78 21.94 2.53
C GLU A 86 -8.95 21.29 1.79
N LYS A 87 -9.63 22.02 0.89
CA LYS A 87 -10.68 21.45 0.04
C LYS A 87 -10.21 20.25 -0.79
N ARG A 88 -8.97 20.26 -1.26
CA ARG A 88 -8.41 19.13 -2.03
C ARG A 88 -8.13 17.94 -1.16
N PHE A 89 -7.59 18.11 0.04
CA PHE A 89 -7.45 17.03 1.01
C PHE A 89 -8.81 16.41 1.37
N TYR A 90 -9.81 17.24 1.67
CA TYR A 90 -11.18 16.77 1.92
C TYR A 90 -11.76 15.98 0.75
N ALA A 91 -11.63 16.49 -0.47
CA ALA A 91 -12.09 15.78 -1.66
C ALA A 91 -11.37 14.44 -1.87
N CYS A 92 -10.05 14.40 -1.62
CA CYS A 92 -9.26 13.17 -1.72
C CYS A 92 -9.67 12.14 -0.68
N SER A 93 -9.91 12.56 0.56
CA SER A 93 -10.43 11.71 1.62
C SER A 93 -11.78 11.08 1.24
N GLY A 94 -12.68 11.85 0.64
CA GLY A 94 -13.95 11.31 0.14
C GLY A 94 -13.79 10.31 -1.02
N LEU A 95 -12.81 10.53 -1.92
CA LEU A 95 -12.51 9.56 -2.98
C LEU A 95 -11.99 8.24 -2.41
N VAL A 96 -11.14 8.32 -1.40
CA VAL A 96 -10.58 7.15 -0.71
C VAL A 96 -11.65 6.36 0.04
N ASP A 97 -12.61 7.02 0.70
CA ASP A 97 -13.67 6.33 1.43
C ASP A 97 -14.57 5.49 0.51
N ALA A 98 -14.91 6.08 -0.64
CA ALA A 98 -15.72 5.46 -1.66
C ALA A 98 -14.94 4.45 -2.52
N TRP A 99 -13.61 4.44 -2.43
CA TRP A 99 -12.77 3.52 -3.20
C TRP A 99 -12.83 2.10 -2.61
N GLU A 100 -13.20 1.15 -3.46
CA GLU A 100 -13.02 -0.26 -3.16
C GLU A 100 -11.63 -0.68 -3.62
N MET A 101 -10.81 -1.14 -2.67
CA MET A 101 -9.47 -1.56 -3.02
C MET A 101 -9.51 -2.71 -4.02
N PRO A 102 -8.65 -2.66 -5.06
CA PRO A 102 -8.65 -3.63 -6.13
C PRO A 102 -8.37 -5.03 -5.60
N LEU A 103 -9.05 -6.04 -6.15
CA LEU A 103 -8.74 -7.44 -5.90
C LEU A 103 -8.27 -8.06 -7.21
N TRP A 104 -7.21 -8.83 -7.10
CA TRP A 104 -6.51 -9.53 -8.15
C TRP A 104 -6.85 -11.03 -8.15
N GLY A 105 -7.03 -11.62 -9.33
CA GLY A 105 -7.22 -13.07 -9.45
C GLY A 105 -8.65 -13.60 -9.42
N ARG A 106 -9.65 -12.82 -9.87
CA ARG A 106 -10.93 -13.40 -10.33
C ARG A 106 -11.16 -13.05 -11.79
N CYS A 107 -11.02 -14.04 -12.68
CA CYS A 107 -11.73 -13.99 -13.95
C CYS A 107 -13.23 -14.24 -13.64
N SER A 108 -14.09 -13.31 -14.05
CA SER A 108 -15.53 -13.36 -13.83
C SER A 108 -16.18 -14.52 -14.59
N GLN A 109 -16.16 -15.72 -14.03
CA GLN A 109 -17.10 -16.79 -14.37
C GLN A 109 -18.08 -16.90 -13.20
N ALA A 110 -19.17 -16.14 -13.29
CA ALA A 110 -20.33 -16.36 -12.44
C ALA A 110 -20.88 -17.77 -12.72
N SER A 111 -20.62 -18.72 -11.83
CA SER A 111 -21.51 -19.86 -11.66
C SER A 111 -21.69 -20.16 -10.17
N SER A 112 -22.97 -20.35 -9.83
CA SER A 112 -23.63 -20.34 -8.53
C SER A 112 -23.04 -21.24 -7.43
N PRO A 113 -23.39 -21.00 -6.15
CA PRO A 113 -22.84 -21.74 -5.03
C PRO A 113 -23.52 -23.11 -4.90
N ALA A 114 -22.71 -24.18 -4.91
CA ALA A 114 -23.10 -25.47 -4.36
C ALA A 114 -22.32 -25.68 -3.05
N SER A 115 -23.08 -25.68 -1.96
CA SER A 115 -22.69 -26.00 -0.60
C SER A 115 -21.98 -27.34 -0.49
N THR A 116 -20.88 -27.40 0.26
CA THR A 116 -20.64 -28.53 1.17
C THR A 116 -19.69 -28.11 2.28
N GLU A 117 -20.23 -28.03 3.49
CA GLU A 117 -19.44 -27.97 4.72
C GLU A 117 -18.68 -29.28 4.88
N SER A 118 -17.36 -29.22 5.07
CA SER A 118 -16.63 -30.27 5.75
C SER A 118 -15.70 -29.66 6.79
N SER A 119 -15.85 -30.18 7.99
CA SER A 119 -15.12 -29.86 9.20
C SER A 119 -13.80 -30.65 9.23
N SER A 120 -12.66 -29.98 9.33
CA SER A 120 -11.45 -30.61 9.89
C SER A 120 -10.33 -29.62 10.24
N SER A 121 -9.84 -29.77 11.47
CA SER A 121 -8.51 -29.41 12.00
C SER A 121 -8.03 -27.95 11.89
N HIS A 122 -7.74 -27.36 13.06
CA HIS A 122 -6.88 -26.19 13.22
C HIS A 122 -5.43 -26.49 12.79
N HIS A 123 -5.20 -26.66 11.50
CA HIS A 123 -3.92 -26.32 10.90
C HIS A 123 -3.96 -24.82 10.66
N LYS A 124 -3.14 -24.05 11.39
CA LYS A 124 -2.87 -22.66 11.01
C LYS A 124 -2.27 -22.72 9.60
N ASP A 125 -3.05 -22.27 8.62
CA ASP A 125 -2.60 -22.25 7.24
C ASP A 125 -1.54 -21.16 7.10
N TYR A 126 -0.27 -21.56 7.06
CA TYR A 126 0.86 -20.64 6.86
C TYR A 126 0.91 -20.09 5.40
N SER A 127 -0.16 -20.29 4.60
CA SER A 127 -0.25 -19.88 3.20
C SER A 127 -0.33 -18.36 2.99
N LEU A 128 -0.64 -17.58 4.04
CA LEU A 128 -0.77 -16.11 4.01
C LEU A 128 0.36 -15.35 4.72
N CYS A 129 1.52 -15.98 4.92
CA CYS A 129 2.71 -15.29 5.41
C CYS A 129 3.25 -14.30 4.35
N LYS A 130 3.41 -13.03 4.72
CA LYS A 130 4.06 -12.01 3.87
C LYS A 130 5.53 -11.89 4.24
N THR A 131 6.38 -11.76 3.23
CA THR A 131 7.83 -11.66 3.42
C THR A 131 8.39 -10.53 2.59
N TYR A 132 9.17 -9.66 3.22
CA TYR A 132 9.78 -8.49 2.58
C TYR A 132 11.18 -8.21 3.14
N GLU A 133 11.99 -7.53 2.34
CA GLU A 133 13.28 -7.00 2.80
C GLU A 133 13.06 -5.67 3.53
N TYR A 134 13.46 -5.59 4.79
CA TYR A 134 13.32 -4.40 5.60
C TYR A 134 14.66 -3.69 5.76
N HIS A 135 14.68 -2.40 5.41
CA HIS A 135 15.82 -1.50 5.48
C HIS A 135 15.55 -0.41 6.53
N PRO A 136 15.84 -0.67 7.82
CA PRO A 136 15.67 0.31 8.89
C PRO A 136 16.72 1.43 8.83
N LEU A 137 16.43 2.59 9.45
CA LEU A 137 17.34 3.74 9.48
C LEU A 137 18.72 3.46 10.09
N ASN A 138 18.75 2.72 11.20
CA ASN A 138 19.93 2.61 12.06
C ASN A 138 20.35 1.14 12.30
N ALA A 139 19.99 0.24 11.38
CA ALA A 139 20.38 -1.17 11.47
C ALA A 139 20.59 -1.78 10.07
N ALA A 140 21.21 -2.95 10.02
CA ALA A 140 21.43 -3.65 8.76
C ALA A 140 20.09 -4.14 8.16
N PRO A 141 19.96 -4.14 6.82
CA PRO A 141 18.83 -4.75 6.16
C PRO A 141 18.67 -6.23 6.55
N HIS A 142 17.44 -6.66 6.72
CA HIS A 142 17.12 -8.05 7.04
C HIS A 142 15.75 -8.42 6.50
N VAL A 143 15.52 -9.72 6.34
CA VAL A 143 14.22 -10.24 5.89
C VAL A 143 13.27 -10.34 7.07
N VAL A 144 12.05 -9.85 6.88
CA VAL A 144 10.96 -9.95 7.86
C VAL A 144 9.85 -10.79 7.26
N SER A 145 9.31 -11.70 8.06
CA SER A 145 8.10 -12.45 7.73
C SER A 145 7.03 -12.21 8.79
N ILE A 146 5.82 -11.92 8.35
CA ILE A 146 4.67 -11.62 9.22
C ILE A 146 3.50 -12.55 8.93
N ASN A 147 2.66 -12.79 9.95
CA ASN A 147 1.36 -13.44 9.80
C ASN A 147 0.29 -12.43 9.31
N GLU A 148 -0.97 -12.88 9.22
CA GLU A 148 -2.13 -12.07 8.82
C GLU A 148 -2.45 -10.92 9.81
N ASP A 149 -2.10 -11.10 11.08
CA ASP A 149 -2.25 -10.10 12.15
C ASP A 149 -1.13 -9.03 12.09
N GLY A 150 -0.05 -9.31 11.35
CA GLY A 150 1.14 -8.48 11.26
C GLY A 150 2.21 -8.80 12.31
N ASP A 151 2.05 -9.89 13.07
CA ASP A 151 3.05 -10.34 14.02
C ASP A 151 4.23 -11.00 13.29
N GLU A 152 5.44 -10.64 13.69
CA GLU A 152 6.66 -11.21 13.14
C GLU A 152 6.89 -12.63 13.63
N PHE A 153 7.37 -13.49 12.72
CA PHE A 153 7.87 -14.80 13.08
C PHE A 153 9.33 -14.69 13.56
N PRO A 154 9.64 -14.96 14.84
CA PRO A 154 11.02 -14.98 15.30
C PRO A 154 11.77 -16.12 14.59
N ASN A 155 12.87 -15.78 13.92
CA ASN A 155 13.70 -16.69 13.11
C ASN A 155 13.00 -17.30 11.90
N SER A 156 12.20 -16.52 11.17
CA SER A 156 11.64 -16.98 9.89
C SER A 156 12.76 -17.48 8.96
N PRO A 157 12.72 -18.73 8.47
CA PRO A 157 13.69 -19.18 7.48
C PRO A 157 13.56 -18.26 6.26
N LEU A 158 14.70 -17.75 5.76
CA LEU A 158 14.76 -17.05 4.49
C LEU A 158 13.96 -17.85 3.46
N ARG A 159 12.77 -17.37 3.08
CA ARG A 159 12.02 -17.97 2.00
C ARG A 159 12.68 -17.50 0.70
N ALA A 160 13.80 -18.14 0.36
CA ALA A 160 14.43 -18.02 -0.93
C ALA A 160 13.40 -18.45 -1.99
N GLY A 161 12.87 -17.47 -2.72
CA GLY A 161 12.03 -17.68 -3.90
C GLY A 161 10.64 -18.25 -3.58
N ILE A 162 9.63 -17.38 -3.62
CA ILE A 162 8.33 -17.82 -4.13
C ILE A 162 8.52 -18.01 -5.64
N HIS A 163 9.10 -19.16 -6.01
CA HIS A 163 8.72 -19.75 -7.28
C HIS A 163 7.25 -20.10 -7.16
N ASN A 164 6.44 -19.50 -8.04
CA ASN A 164 5.14 -19.96 -8.51
C ASN A 164 4.45 -21.01 -7.61
N LEU A 165 3.40 -20.62 -6.90
CA LEU A 165 2.38 -21.53 -6.36
C LEU A 165 1.57 -22.17 -7.51
N SER A 166 2.25 -22.81 -8.46
CA SER A 166 1.68 -23.50 -9.62
C SER A 166 1.99 -25.01 -9.63
N GLN A 167 2.31 -25.62 -8.49
CA GLN A 167 2.42 -27.08 -8.39
C GLN A 167 1.61 -27.63 -7.22
N CYS A 168 0.29 -27.47 -7.32
CA CYS A 168 -0.62 -28.44 -6.71
C CYS A 168 -0.92 -29.48 -7.81
N HIS A 169 -0.42 -30.72 -7.64
CA HIS A 169 -0.51 -31.80 -8.63
C HIS A 169 -1.93 -32.37 -8.84
N CYS A 170 -2.99 -31.70 -8.35
CA CYS A 170 -4.38 -32.17 -8.41
C CYS A 170 -5.27 -31.40 -9.38
N CYS A 171 -4.75 -30.42 -10.13
CA CYS A 171 -5.53 -29.66 -11.09
C CYS A 171 -4.87 -29.72 -12.49
N PRO A 172 -5.61 -30.08 -13.56
CA PRO A 172 -5.06 -30.02 -14.91
C PRO A 172 -4.60 -28.60 -15.23
N GLU A 173 -3.43 -28.48 -15.87
CA GLU A 173 -2.81 -27.23 -16.32
C GLU A 173 -3.78 -26.42 -17.20
N VAL A 174 -4.55 -25.54 -16.59
CA VAL A 174 -5.05 -24.34 -17.24
C VAL A 174 -4.12 -23.24 -16.75
N SER A 175 -3.34 -22.67 -17.67
CA SER A 175 -2.44 -21.55 -17.43
C SER A 175 -3.24 -20.27 -17.16
N GLU A 176 -4.02 -20.24 -16.08
CA GLU A 176 -4.61 -19.01 -15.59
C GLU A 176 -3.46 -18.17 -15.03
N GLN A 177 -3.01 -17.17 -15.80
CA GLN A 177 -2.17 -16.11 -15.28
C GLN A 177 -2.96 -15.43 -14.16
N ARG A 178 -2.70 -15.82 -12.91
CA ARG A 178 -3.19 -15.08 -11.76
C ARG A 178 -2.55 -13.71 -11.83
N HIS A 179 -3.31 -12.73 -12.31
CA HIS A 179 -2.93 -11.33 -12.19
C HIS A 179 -2.75 -11.08 -10.69
N ASN A 180 -1.58 -10.57 -10.31
CA ASN A 180 -1.26 -10.12 -8.96
C ASN A 180 -0.96 -8.61 -9.05
N PRO A 181 -1.13 -7.86 -7.96
CA PRO A 181 -0.62 -6.49 -7.91
C PRO A 181 0.89 -6.47 -8.21
N PRO A 182 1.40 -5.42 -8.88
CA PRO A 182 2.82 -5.35 -9.20
C PRO A 182 3.70 -5.35 -7.94
N PRO A 183 4.92 -5.92 -8.01
CA PRO A 183 5.85 -5.88 -6.89
C PRO A 183 6.14 -4.43 -6.49
N THR A 184 6.11 -4.14 -5.20
CA THR A 184 6.10 -2.79 -4.67
C THR A 184 7.24 -2.54 -3.70
N VAL A 185 7.89 -1.38 -3.85
CA VAL A 185 8.78 -0.79 -2.85
C VAL A 185 7.97 0.20 -2.03
N LEU A 186 7.98 0.05 -0.71
CA LEU A 186 7.44 1.03 0.22
C LEU A 186 8.59 1.84 0.84
N ILE A 187 8.52 3.16 0.75
CA ILE A 187 9.43 4.06 1.47
C ILE A 187 8.61 4.68 2.60
N ARG A 188 8.90 4.32 3.85
CA ARG A 188 8.08 4.62 5.03
C ARG A 188 8.70 5.75 5.86
N ALA A 189 7.93 6.81 6.11
CA ALA A 189 8.27 7.82 7.09
C ALA A 189 8.12 7.25 8.50
N THR A 190 9.09 7.42 9.37
CA THR A 190 9.04 6.83 10.73
C THR A 190 8.55 7.78 11.81
N GLU A 191 8.58 9.09 11.55
CA GLU A 191 8.22 10.08 12.56
C GLU A 191 6.72 10.39 12.54
N TYR A 192 6.16 10.54 13.74
CA TYR A 192 4.79 10.97 13.93
C TYR A 192 4.64 12.48 13.74
N LEU A 193 3.44 12.89 13.36
CA LEU A 193 3.02 14.28 13.36
C LEU A 193 2.86 14.78 14.80
N LEU A 194 3.36 16.00 14.98
CA LEU A 194 3.29 16.73 16.24
C LEU A 194 2.15 17.75 16.19
N ASP A 195 1.53 18.00 17.35
CA ASP A 195 0.58 19.08 17.55
C ASP A 195 1.25 20.42 17.89
N GLN A 196 0.42 21.41 18.23
CA GLN A 196 0.84 22.79 18.52
C GLN A 196 1.74 22.89 19.77
N ASP A 197 1.61 21.92 20.67
CA ASP A 197 2.37 21.83 21.91
C ASP A 197 3.56 20.86 21.78
N ASN A 198 3.93 20.51 20.53
CA ASN A 198 4.95 19.51 20.19
C ASN A 198 4.66 18.11 20.75
N LYS A 199 3.39 17.75 20.94
CA LYS A 199 3.01 16.41 21.39
C LYS A 199 2.67 15.52 20.21
N ILE A 200 3.11 14.27 20.28
CA ILE A 200 2.73 13.23 19.32
C ILE A 200 1.22 13.04 19.39
N LYS A 201 0.57 13.18 18.24
CA LYS A 201 -0.86 12.87 18.11
C LYS A 201 -1.13 11.38 17.92
N GLY A 202 -0.17 10.66 17.33
CA GLY A 202 -0.25 9.20 17.21
C GLY A 202 -1.51 8.78 16.46
N SER A 203 -2.25 7.84 17.03
CA SER A 203 -3.49 7.30 16.46
C SER A 203 -4.66 8.27 16.41
N ASP A 204 -4.54 9.49 16.94
CA ASP A 204 -5.57 10.53 16.80
C ASP A 204 -5.68 11.07 15.37
N ILE A 205 -4.64 10.80 14.54
CA ILE A 205 -4.57 11.19 13.14
C ILE A 205 -4.58 9.94 12.27
N ASP A 206 -5.44 9.94 11.26
CA ASP A 206 -5.60 8.88 10.27
C ASP A 206 -4.28 8.44 9.62
N ILE A 207 -3.43 9.38 9.23
CA ILE A 207 -2.15 9.11 8.56
C ILE A 207 -1.09 8.45 9.47
N ASP A 208 -1.25 8.56 10.79
CA ASP A 208 -0.31 8.03 11.78
C ASP A 208 -0.84 6.80 12.52
N LEU A 209 -2.05 6.38 12.19
CA LEU A 209 -2.77 5.27 12.81
C LEU A 209 -1.96 3.97 12.86
N ASP A 210 -1.38 3.59 11.72
CA ASP A 210 -0.57 2.39 11.56
C ASP A 210 0.94 2.72 11.49
N ARG A 211 1.36 3.91 11.95
CA ARG A 211 2.76 4.39 11.86
C ARG A 211 3.78 3.47 12.55
N ASN A 212 3.36 2.80 13.62
CA ASN A 212 4.18 1.83 14.34
C ASN A 212 4.39 0.52 13.54
N ARG A 213 3.59 0.28 12.51
CA ARG A 213 3.66 -0.94 11.69
C ARG A 213 4.54 -0.71 10.47
N LYS A 214 5.33 -1.72 10.12
CA LYS A 214 6.34 -1.64 9.05
C LYS A 214 5.71 -1.55 7.66
N LEU A 215 4.53 -2.15 7.46
CA LEU A 215 3.79 -2.02 6.20
C LEU A 215 2.66 -1.01 6.29
N LEU A 216 2.59 -0.14 7.30
CA LEU A 216 1.57 0.92 7.40
C LEU A 216 0.12 0.42 7.21
N GLY A 217 -0.23 -0.75 7.74
CA GLY A 217 -1.56 -1.35 7.66
C GLY A 217 -1.75 -2.29 6.46
N TRP A 218 -0.81 -2.32 5.51
CA TRP A 218 -0.86 -3.24 4.36
C TRP A 218 -0.69 -4.71 4.74
N GLU A 219 -0.37 -5.02 6.00
CA GLU A 219 -0.41 -6.36 6.59
C GLU A 219 -1.76 -7.05 6.38
N HIS A 220 -2.86 -6.28 6.35
CA HIS A 220 -4.22 -6.83 6.21
C HIS A 220 -4.70 -6.96 4.76
N TYR A 221 -3.92 -6.49 3.79
CA TYR A 221 -4.27 -6.58 2.38
C TYR A 221 -3.98 -7.99 1.82
N PRO A 222 -4.87 -8.68 1.10
CA PRO A 222 -4.72 -10.12 0.84
C PRO A 222 -3.54 -10.52 -0.06
N TYR A 223 -2.80 -9.56 -0.63
CA TYR A 223 -1.68 -9.83 -1.52
C TYR A 223 -0.34 -9.56 -0.85
N ASP A 224 0.60 -10.49 -1.04
CA ASP A 224 2.03 -10.30 -0.74
C ASP A 224 2.69 -9.55 -1.89
N PHE A 225 2.54 -8.22 -1.93
CA PHE A 225 2.97 -7.38 -3.05
C PHE A 225 4.07 -6.38 -2.69
N ILE A 226 4.15 -5.94 -1.43
CA ILE A 226 5.26 -5.13 -0.94
C ILE A 226 6.47 -6.05 -0.71
N LYS A 227 7.54 -5.83 -1.46
CA LYS A 227 8.75 -6.67 -1.46
C LYS A 227 9.92 -6.07 -0.72
N SER A 228 9.93 -4.75 -0.56
CA SER A 228 10.92 -4.06 0.27
C SER A 228 10.33 -2.83 0.94
N VAL A 229 10.85 -2.53 2.13
CA VAL A 229 10.46 -1.39 2.95
C VAL A 229 11.71 -0.62 3.35
N TYR A 230 11.76 0.67 3.06
CA TYR A 230 12.86 1.57 3.41
C TYR A 230 12.37 2.63 4.39
N ASP A 231 12.94 2.67 5.59
CA ASP A 231 12.60 3.71 6.56
C ASP A 231 13.35 5.00 6.25
N ILE A 232 12.63 6.12 6.35
CA ILE A 232 13.18 7.48 6.29
C ILE A 232 12.84 8.24 7.57
N GLY A 233 13.83 8.98 8.10
CA GLY A 233 13.74 9.73 9.36
C GLY A 233 13.04 11.07 9.17
N THR A 234 11.80 11.03 8.71
CA THR A 234 10.94 12.19 8.50
C THR A 234 9.52 11.86 8.95
N ASN A 235 8.65 12.87 9.03
CA ASN A 235 7.20 12.68 9.08
C ASN A 235 6.61 12.62 7.66
N HIS A 236 5.32 12.27 7.57
CA HIS A 236 4.58 12.12 6.31
C HIS A 236 4.68 13.33 5.36
N PHE A 237 4.69 14.56 5.90
CA PHE A 237 4.66 15.80 5.10
C PHE A 237 6.05 16.39 4.80
N ASP A 238 7.08 15.90 5.50
CA ASP A 238 8.47 16.36 5.32
C ASP A 238 9.33 15.41 4.49
N VAL A 239 8.74 14.38 3.85
CA VAL A 239 9.48 13.39 3.03
C VAL A 239 10.28 14.00 1.86
N PHE A 240 9.93 15.21 1.42
CA PHE A 240 10.64 15.95 0.36
C PHE A 240 11.46 17.13 0.88
N ASN A 241 11.58 17.28 2.20
CA ASN A 241 12.24 18.44 2.79
C ASN A 241 13.78 18.33 2.65
N SER A 242 14.32 19.06 1.66
CA SER A 242 15.76 19.11 1.33
C SER A 242 16.69 19.53 2.48
N SER A 243 16.16 20.15 3.55
CA SER A 243 16.99 20.50 4.71
C SER A 243 17.39 19.27 5.55
N LEU A 244 16.66 18.15 5.41
CA LEU A 244 16.95 16.88 6.07
C LEU A 244 17.90 15.99 5.24
N THR A 245 18.16 16.32 3.97
CA THR A 245 19.02 15.53 3.06
C THR A 245 20.49 15.96 3.05
N ASN A 246 20.89 16.95 3.86
CA ASN A 246 22.27 17.46 3.93
C ASN A 246 23.13 16.80 5.04
N GLY A 247 22.76 15.60 5.48
CA GLY A 247 23.53 14.80 6.44
C GLY A 247 24.21 13.60 5.79
N GLY A 248 25.14 13.86 4.87
CA GLY A 248 26.03 12.86 4.26
C GLY A 248 27.47 13.33 4.27
#